data_AF-A0A7S4CFW6-F1
#
_entry.id   AF-A0A7S4CFW6-F1
#
_cell.length_a   1.000
_cell.length_b   1.000
_cell.length_c   1.000
_cell.angle_alpha   90.00
_cell.angle_beta   90.00
_cell.angle_gamma   90.00
#
_symmetry.space_group_name_H-M   'P 1'
#
loop_
_entity.id
_entity.type
_entity.pdbx_description
1 polymer ?
#
loop_
_entity_poly.entity_id
_entity_poly.type
_entity_poly.pdbx_seq_one_letter_code
_entity_poly.pdbx_strand_id
1 'polypeptide(L)'
;ANPCWGFDEGVGMTFFDITKLHAGVGDAPGGALADAPGSVLEVDFYHANPLLVMDDEALVAKAKAHLDTMLGPQCEAADVVDAAVVRLPQGVNWYYPGSYADMPDAQSQAIGNAYFVGDLVRTRHGSWSQEKAFVTGIEAANLICGRDIGDGVIPLPADEVHVAAGRTVLSAFKQLVGGGDKWRAPSLVDFVW
;
A
#
# COMPACT_ATOMS: atom_id res chain seq x y z
N ALA A 1 2.01 8.22 0.05
CA ALA A 1 1.57 7.48 1.25
C ALA A 1 2.60 7.71 2.34
N ASN A 2 2.18 8.16 3.52
CA ASN A 2 3.04 8.20 4.71
C ASN A 2 2.63 7.04 5.63
N PRO A 3 3.35 5.90 5.60
CA PRO A 3 3.03 4.77 6.46
C PRO A 3 3.41 5.08 7.91
N CYS A 4 2.55 4.69 8.85
CA CYS A 4 2.63 5.02 10.26
C CYS A 4 2.24 3.78 11.10
N TRP A 5 2.91 3.57 12.22
CA TRP A 5 2.66 2.43 13.10
C TRP A 5 2.93 2.79 14.56
N GLY A 6 2.41 1.98 15.48
CA GLY A 6 2.69 2.08 16.92
C GLY A 6 1.74 2.96 17.73
N PHE A 7 0.64 3.43 17.13
CA PHE A 7 -0.40 4.21 17.82
C PHE A 7 -1.43 3.31 18.53
N ASP A 8 -1.86 2.25 17.86
CA ASP A 8 -2.74 1.22 18.41
C ASP A 8 -2.13 -0.17 18.19
N GLU A 9 -2.34 -1.07 19.15
CA GLU A 9 -1.82 -2.44 19.07
C GLU A 9 -2.41 -3.18 17.87
N GLY A 10 -1.53 -3.63 16.97
CA GLY A 10 -1.91 -4.42 15.81
C GLY A 10 -2.62 -3.64 14.69
N VAL A 11 -2.75 -2.32 14.77
CA VAL A 11 -3.36 -1.49 13.70
C VAL A 11 -2.26 -0.73 12.95
N GLY A 12 -2.27 -0.85 11.62
CA GLY A 12 -1.45 -0.03 10.74
C GLY A 12 -2.20 1.22 10.31
N MET A 13 -1.48 2.30 10.00
CA MET A 13 -2.08 3.54 9.51
C MET A 13 -1.28 4.08 8.33
N THR A 14 -1.97 4.70 7.37
CA THR A 14 -1.35 5.60 6.40
C THR A 14 -2.14 6.90 6.40
N PHE A 15 -1.48 8.03 6.17
CA PHE A 15 -2.20 9.25 5.80
C PHE A 15 -1.69 9.85 4.49
N PHE A 16 -2.57 10.60 3.85
CA PHE A 16 -2.34 11.28 2.58
C PHE A 16 -2.80 12.73 2.68
N ASP A 17 -2.00 13.63 2.10
CA ASP A 17 -2.42 15.01 1.84
C ASP A 17 -3.10 15.04 0.46
N ILE A 18 -4.42 14.90 0.46
CA ILE A 18 -5.24 14.84 -0.75
C ILE A 18 -5.20 16.18 -1.49
N THR A 19 -5.15 17.28 -0.74
CA THR A 19 -4.97 18.62 -1.34
C THR A 19 -3.70 18.67 -2.19
N LYS A 20 -2.57 18.18 -1.68
CA LYS A 20 -1.32 18.14 -2.46
C LYS A 20 -1.34 17.11 -3.59
N LEU A 21 -1.93 15.93 -3.37
CA LEU A 21 -1.99 14.89 -4.40
C LEU A 21 -2.78 15.33 -5.63
N HIS A 22 -3.81 16.15 -5.45
CA HIS A 22 -4.60 16.68 -6.55
C HIS A 22 -4.21 18.09 -7.00
N ALA A 23 -3.20 18.72 -6.35
CA ALA A 23 -2.70 20.02 -6.75
C ALA A 23 -2.08 19.95 -8.16
N GLY A 24 -2.69 20.62 -9.13
CA GLY A 24 -2.19 20.70 -10.51
C GLY A 24 -2.74 19.65 -11.48
N VAL A 25 -3.67 18.77 -11.05
CA VAL A 25 -4.44 17.92 -11.97
C VAL A 25 -5.64 18.74 -12.47
N GLY A 26 -5.48 19.40 -13.63
CA GLY A 26 -6.49 20.30 -14.23
C GLY A 26 -7.89 19.69 -14.38
N ASP A 27 -8.92 20.55 -14.38
CA ASP A 27 -10.38 20.33 -14.50
C ASP A 27 -11.04 19.18 -13.69
N ALA A 28 -10.26 18.33 -13.02
CA ALA A 28 -10.75 17.43 -11.99
C ALA A 28 -11.25 18.27 -10.80
N PRO A 29 -12.18 17.75 -9.97
CA PRO A 29 -12.66 18.46 -8.78
C PRO A 29 -11.55 18.97 -7.83
N GLY A 30 -10.31 18.47 -7.97
CA GLY A 30 -9.11 18.93 -7.28
C GLY A 30 -8.55 20.30 -7.70
N GLY A 31 -8.97 20.86 -8.86
CA GLY A 31 -8.72 22.27 -9.17
C GLY A 31 -9.42 23.22 -8.18
N ALA A 32 -10.52 22.78 -7.58
CA ALA A 32 -11.25 23.54 -6.56
C ALA A 32 -10.60 23.48 -5.16
N LEU A 33 -9.67 22.55 -4.92
CA LEU A 33 -8.99 22.40 -3.63
C LEU A 33 -7.72 23.26 -3.50
N ALA A 34 -7.16 23.74 -4.62
CA ALA A 34 -5.95 24.55 -4.61
C ALA A 34 -6.13 25.89 -3.87
N ASP A 35 -7.33 26.46 -3.94
CA ASP A 35 -7.69 27.73 -3.29
C ASP A 35 -8.54 27.53 -2.03
N ALA A 36 -8.86 26.29 -1.66
CA ALA A 36 -9.66 26.01 -0.46
C ALA A 36 -8.83 26.29 0.81
N PRO A 37 -9.39 27.00 1.81
CA PRO A 37 -8.68 27.23 3.06
C PRO A 37 -8.50 25.90 3.81
N GLY A 38 -7.26 25.59 4.19
CA GLY A 38 -6.93 24.41 4.99
C GLY A 38 -6.31 23.27 4.19
N SER A 39 -6.53 22.03 4.63
CA SER A 39 -6.00 20.82 3.97
C SER A 39 -6.99 19.68 4.11
N VAL A 40 -7.11 18.87 3.06
CA VAL A 40 -7.91 17.63 3.07
C VAL A 40 -6.94 16.48 3.28
N LEU A 41 -7.11 15.79 4.40
CA LEU A 41 -6.30 14.63 4.76
C LEU A 41 -7.16 13.37 4.71
N GLU A 42 -6.63 12.33 4.06
CA GLU A 42 -7.20 10.98 4.10
C GLU A 42 -6.37 10.14 5.06
N VAL A 43 -7.04 9.40 5.94
CA VAL A 43 -6.42 8.53 6.93
C VAL A 43 -6.98 7.12 6.77
N ASP A 44 -6.10 6.20 6.40
CA ASP A 44 -6.39 4.78 6.28
C ASP A 44 -5.94 4.05 7.55
N PHE A 45 -6.82 3.21 8.08
CA PHE A 45 -6.47 2.24 9.11
C PHE A 45 -6.56 0.81 8.56
N TYR A 46 -5.48 0.03 8.72
CA TYR A 46 -5.39 -1.36 8.30
C TYR A 46 -5.38 -2.30 9.50
N HIS A 47 -5.93 -3.51 9.32
CA HIS A 47 -6.17 -4.46 10.43
C HIS A 47 -7.00 -3.81 11.56
N ALA A 48 -7.92 -2.94 11.16
CA ALA A 48 -8.68 -2.03 12.03
C ALA A 48 -9.92 -2.68 12.66
N ASN A 49 -9.95 -4.01 12.83
CA ASN A 49 -11.10 -4.72 13.42
C ASN A 49 -11.56 -4.10 14.75
N PRO A 50 -10.66 -3.69 15.68
CA PRO A 50 -11.09 -3.03 16.92
C PRO A 50 -11.74 -1.66 16.71
N LEU A 51 -11.40 -0.96 15.62
CA LEU A 51 -11.88 0.38 15.30
C LEU A 51 -13.26 0.37 14.62
N LEU A 52 -13.67 -0.76 14.01
CA LEU A 52 -14.93 -0.87 13.27
C LEU A 52 -16.17 -0.60 14.13
N VAL A 53 -16.09 -0.82 15.45
CA VAL A 53 -17.21 -0.65 16.39
C VAL A 53 -17.25 0.74 17.03
N MET A 54 -16.25 1.59 16.78
CA MET A 54 -16.24 2.97 17.27
C MET A 54 -17.24 3.81 16.46
N ASP A 55 -17.83 4.82 17.10
CA ASP A 55 -18.61 5.85 16.40
C ASP A 55 -17.71 6.77 15.56
N ASP A 56 -18.33 7.53 14.65
CA ASP A 56 -17.61 8.36 13.69
C ASP A 56 -16.83 9.48 14.40
N GLU A 57 -17.43 10.10 15.41
CA GLU A 57 -16.81 11.19 16.18
C GLU A 57 -15.55 10.73 16.91
N ALA A 58 -15.58 9.56 17.54
CA ALA A 58 -14.42 8.99 18.21
C ALA A 58 -13.33 8.57 17.21
N LEU A 59 -13.69 8.09 16.03
CA LEU A 59 -12.73 7.78 14.97
C LEU A 59 -12.04 9.03 14.45
N VAL A 60 -12.81 10.11 14.22
CA VAL A 60 -12.27 11.41 13.79
C VAL A 60 -11.34 11.98 14.85
N ALA A 61 -11.75 11.98 16.12
CA ALA A 61 -10.92 12.43 17.23
C ALA A 61 -9.62 11.61 17.35
N LYS A 62 -9.69 10.29 17.18
CA LYS A 62 -8.52 9.41 17.15
C LYS A 62 -7.58 9.76 16.00
N ALA A 63 -8.11 9.87 14.77
CA ALA A 63 -7.32 10.22 13.60
C ALA A 63 -6.62 11.58 13.78
N LYS A 64 -7.34 12.58 14.31
CA LYS A 64 -6.79 13.89 14.65
C LYS A 64 -5.65 13.79 15.67
N ALA A 65 -5.82 13.03 16.76
CA ALA A 65 -4.77 12.87 17.76
C ALA A 65 -3.50 12.20 17.21
N HIS A 66 -3.65 11.23 16.30
CA HIS A 66 -2.50 10.63 15.61
C HIS A 66 -1.81 11.65 14.69
N LEU A 67 -2.59 12.39 13.90
CA LEU A 67 -2.06 13.44 13.02
C LEU A 67 -1.35 14.55 13.81
N ASP A 68 -1.90 14.98 14.94
CA ASP A 68 -1.28 15.95 15.84
C ASP A 68 0.08 15.49 16.32
N THR A 69 0.18 14.22 16.74
CA THR A 69 1.45 13.62 17.16
C THR A 69 2.49 13.62 16.03
N MET A 70 2.07 13.41 14.78
CA MET A 70 2.98 13.28 13.63
C MET A 70 3.34 14.63 12.98
N LEU A 71 2.40 15.57 12.93
CA LEU A 71 2.52 16.84 12.22
C LEU A 71 2.82 18.01 13.16
N GLY A 72 2.64 17.81 14.47
CA GLY A 72 3.03 18.74 15.53
C GLY A 72 2.10 19.96 15.66
N PRO A 73 2.62 21.09 16.20
CA PRO A 73 1.80 22.19 16.70
C PRO A 73 0.86 22.84 15.67
N GLN A 74 1.21 22.80 14.39
CA GLN A 74 0.36 23.36 13.33
C GLN A 74 -0.91 22.53 13.13
N CYS A 75 -0.81 21.20 13.25
CA CYS A 75 -1.96 20.31 13.17
C CYS A 75 -2.77 20.38 14.47
N GLU A 76 -2.10 20.43 15.62
CA GLU A 76 -2.74 20.58 16.94
C GLU A 76 -3.66 21.81 16.99
N ALA A 77 -3.19 22.94 16.46
CA ALA A 77 -3.94 24.20 16.42
C ALA A 77 -5.02 24.26 15.32
N ALA A 78 -5.10 23.27 14.43
CA ALA A 78 -6.09 23.23 13.37
C ALA A 78 -7.38 22.52 13.82
N ASP A 79 -8.52 23.06 13.41
CA ASP A 79 -9.83 22.47 13.67
C ASP A 79 -10.23 21.50 12.54
N VAL A 80 -10.87 20.39 12.91
CA VAL A 80 -11.56 19.52 11.95
C VAL A 80 -12.91 20.16 11.63
N VAL A 81 -13.03 20.70 10.42
CA VAL A 81 -14.24 21.41 9.96
C VAL A 81 -15.28 20.50 9.31
N ASP A 82 -14.84 19.36 8.78
CA ASP A 82 -15.68 18.32 8.17
C ASP A 82 -14.93 16.98 8.18
N ALA A 83 -15.69 15.88 8.18
CA ALA A 83 -15.13 14.54 8.12
C ALA A 83 -16.14 13.53 7.52
N ALA A 84 -15.62 12.61 6.71
CA ALA A 84 -16.36 11.46 6.22
C ALA A 84 -15.66 10.18 6.68
N VAL A 85 -16.38 9.30 7.36
CA VAL A 85 -15.86 8.00 7.80
C VAL A 85 -16.41 6.90 6.92
N VAL A 86 -15.52 6.15 6.28
CA VAL A 86 -15.88 4.98 5.47
C VAL A 86 -15.34 3.73 6.14
N ARG A 87 -16.22 2.77 6.42
CA ARG A 87 -15.84 1.46 6.95
C ARG A 87 -15.92 0.42 5.85
N LEU A 88 -14.81 -0.22 5.55
CA LEU A 88 -14.71 -1.26 4.53
C LEU A 88 -14.34 -2.60 5.19
N PRO A 89 -15.27 -3.26 5.91
CA PRO A 89 -15.01 -4.59 6.44
C PRO A 89 -14.68 -5.52 5.26
N GLN A 90 -13.57 -6.25 5.36
CA GLN A 90 -13.06 -7.10 4.27
C GLN A 90 -12.73 -6.32 2.97
N GLY A 91 -12.50 -5.00 3.06
CA GLY A 91 -12.27 -4.14 1.90
C GLY A 91 -10.87 -4.21 1.30
N VAL A 92 -9.88 -4.68 2.06
CA VAL A 92 -8.52 -4.94 1.56
C VAL A 92 -8.21 -6.42 1.60
N ASN A 93 -7.48 -6.86 0.58
CA ASN A 93 -7.20 -8.27 0.35
C ASN A 93 -6.32 -8.86 1.46
N TRP A 94 -6.42 -10.17 1.65
CA TRP A 94 -5.69 -10.91 2.68
C TRP A 94 -4.20 -11.01 2.29
N TYR A 95 -3.43 -9.97 2.58
CA TYR A 95 -1.98 -10.04 2.58
C TYR A 95 -1.52 -10.82 3.81
N TYR A 96 -0.91 -11.97 3.58
CA TYR A 96 -0.26 -12.77 4.61
C TYR A 96 1.13 -13.18 4.14
N PRO A 97 2.08 -13.47 5.05
CA PRO A 97 3.40 -13.96 4.66
C PRO A 97 3.29 -15.17 3.71
N GLY A 98 3.76 -15.02 2.47
CA GLY A 98 3.71 -16.06 1.44
C GLY A 98 2.59 -15.93 0.40
N SER A 99 1.62 -15.01 0.59
CA SER A 99 0.43 -14.91 -0.27
C SER A 99 0.72 -14.62 -1.76
N TYR A 100 1.94 -14.17 -2.10
CA TYR A 100 2.37 -13.99 -3.49
C TYR A 100 2.30 -15.29 -4.33
N ALA A 101 2.50 -16.45 -3.69
CA ALA A 101 2.38 -17.75 -4.35
C ALA A 101 0.94 -18.05 -4.78
N ASP A 102 -0.04 -17.54 -4.02
CA ASP A 102 -1.47 -17.78 -4.23
C ASP A 102 -2.13 -16.72 -5.14
N MET A 103 -1.42 -15.63 -5.43
CA MET A 103 -1.87 -14.61 -6.38
C MET A 103 -1.93 -15.18 -7.81
N PRO A 104 -2.96 -14.89 -8.63
CA PRO A 104 -2.97 -15.30 -10.03
C PRO A 104 -1.92 -14.54 -10.86
N ASP A 105 -1.48 -15.15 -11.96
CA ASP A 105 -0.79 -14.44 -13.04
C ASP A 105 -1.79 -13.62 -13.87
N ALA A 106 -1.30 -12.68 -14.69
CA ALA A 106 -2.16 -11.80 -15.49
C ALA A 106 -3.06 -12.54 -16.50
N GLN A 107 -2.66 -13.74 -16.98
CA GLN A 107 -3.49 -14.60 -17.82
C GLN A 107 -3.83 -15.89 -17.09
N SER A 108 -5.09 -16.33 -17.21
CA SER A 108 -5.53 -17.60 -16.64
C SER A 108 -4.86 -18.79 -17.35
N GLN A 109 -4.32 -19.72 -16.57
CA GLN A 109 -3.79 -20.98 -17.09
C GLN A 109 -4.89 -21.97 -17.51
N ALA A 110 -6.11 -21.80 -17.01
CA ALA A 110 -7.23 -22.70 -17.28
C ALA A 110 -8.15 -22.19 -18.39
N ILE A 111 -8.20 -20.87 -18.63
CA ILE A 111 -9.12 -20.23 -19.58
C ILE A 111 -8.31 -19.27 -20.44
N GLY A 112 -7.98 -19.67 -21.67
CA GLY A 112 -6.99 -18.97 -22.50
C GLY A 112 -7.33 -17.52 -22.86
N ASN A 113 -8.61 -17.14 -22.81
CA ASN A 113 -9.09 -15.78 -23.08
C ASN A 113 -9.53 -15.02 -21.81
N ALA A 114 -9.18 -15.50 -20.62
CA ALA A 114 -9.43 -14.81 -19.36
C ALA A 114 -8.15 -14.20 -18.80
N TYR A 115 -8.27 -12.95 -18.34
CA TYR A 115 -7.18 -12.17 -17.78
C TYR A 115 -7.60 -11.61 -16.43
N PHE A 116 -6.63 -11.51 -15.53
CA PHE A 116 -6.82 -10.97 -14.20
C PHE A 116 -6.14 -9.60 -14.12
N VAL A 117 -6.82 -8.65 -13.48
CA VAL A 117 -6.32 -7.30 -13.20
C VAL A 117 -6.63 -6.96 -11.74
N GLY A 118 -5.88 -6.02 -11.18
CA GLY A 118 -6.08 -5.56 -9.82
C GLY A 118 -4.92 -5.89 -8.89
N ASP A 119 -5.05 -5.44 -7.65
CA ASP A 119 -4.00 -5.48 -6.64
C ASP A 119 -3.59 -6.92 -6.23
N LEU A 120 -4.44 -7.93 -6.51
CA LEU A 120 -4.15 -9.34 -6.25
C LEU A 120 -3.37 -10.05 -7.35
N VAL A 121 -3.06 -9.40 -8.47
CA VAL A 121 -2.38 -10.05 -9.59
C VAL A 121 -0.86 -9.98 -9.42
N ARG A 122 -0.14 -11.04 -9.76
CA ARG A 122 1.33 -11.01 -9.77
C ARG A 122 1.85 -10.04 -10.84
N THR A 123 2.76 -9.15 -10.43
CA THR A 123 3.48 -8.25 -11.33
C THR A 123 4.94 -8.12 -10.87
N ARG A 124 5.83 -7.84 -11.82
CA ARG A 124 7.25 -7.54 -11.54
C ARG A 124 7.51 -6.07 -11.26
N HIS A 125 6.50 -5.21 -11.41
CA HIS A 125 6.62 -3.77 -11.24
C HIS A 125 7.01 -3.37 -9.82
N GLY A 126 6.54 -4.12 -8.81
CA GLY A 126 6.84 -3.87 -7.39
C GLY A 126 5.94 -2.82 -6.73
N SER A 127 4.95 -2.28 -7.45
CA SER A 127 3.93 -1.40 -6.88
C SER A 127 2.90 -2.17 -6.04
N TRP A 128 2.10 -1.43 -5.28
CA TRP A 128 1.02 -1.93 -4.42
C TRP A 128 -0.25 -1.11 -4.58
N SER A 129 -1.38 -1.64 -4.13
CA SER A 129 -2.68 -0.97 -4.06
C SER A 129 -3.13 -0.44 -5.45
N GLN A 130 -3.58 0.81 -5.51
CA GLN A 130 -4.13 1.43 -6.72
C GLN A 130 -3.14 1.43 -7.89
N GLU A 131 -1.85 1.69 -7.64
CA GLU A 131 -0.83 1.69 -8.69
C GLU A 131 -0.64 0.28 -9.26
N LYS A 132 -0.64 -0.75 -8.41
CA LYS A 132 -0.57 -2.15 -8.86
C LYS A 132 -1.80 -2.54 -9.67
N ALA A 133 -2.99 -2.12 -9.23
CA ALA A 133 -4.23 -2.35 -9.97
C ALA A 133 -4.20 -1.70 -11.35
N PHE A 134 -3.66 -0.47 -11.45
CA PHE A 134 -3.48 0.22 -12.72
C PHE A 134 -2.47 -0.48 -13.63
N VAL A 135 -1.28 -0.81 -13.10
CA VAL A 135 -0.21 -1.48 -13.86
C VAL A 135 -0.65 -2.85 -14.36
N THR A 136 -1.26 -3.67 -13.51
CA THR A 136 -1.75 -5.01 -13.91
C THR A 136 -2.86 -4.92 -14.97
N GLY A 137 -3.63 -3.83 -14.99
CA GLY A 137 -4.54 -3.51 -16.07
C GLY A 137 -3.83 -3.29 -17.42
N ILE A 138 -2.73 -2.54 -17.42
CA ILE A 138 -1.89 -2.33 -18.61
C ILE A 138 -1.24 -3.64 -19.04
N GLU A 139 -0.68 -4.40 -18.10
CA GLU A 139 -0.03 -5.70 -18.37
C GLU A 139 -1.02 -6.68 -19.03
N ALA A 140 -2.25 -6.78 -18.52
CA ALA A 140 -3.29 -7.60 -19.13
C ALA A 140 -3.67 -7.10 -20.54
N ALA A 141 -3.80 -5.79 -20.75
CA ALA A 141 -4.08 -5.21 -22.06
C ALA A 141 -2.97 -5.51 -23.08
N ASN A 142 -1.70 -5.44 -22.65
CA ASN A 142 -0.56 -5.80 -23.47
C ASN A 142 -0.59 -7.26 -23.89
N LEU A 143 -0.90 -8.17 -22.97
CA LEU A 143 -1.04 -9.60 -23.28
C LEU A 143 -2.18 -9.85 -24.28
N ILE A 144 -3.32 -9.17 -24.13
CA ILE A 144 -4.45 -9.26 -25.08
C ILE A 144 -4.03 -8.77 -26.47
N CYS A 145 -3.20 -7.73 -26.54
CA CYS A 145 -2.74 -7.14 -27.78
C CYS A 145 -1.50 -7.82 -28.38
N GLY A 146 -0.94 -8.85 -27.72
CA GLY A 146 0.29 -9.53 -28.15
C GLY A 146 1.56 -8.65 -28.06
N ARG A 147 1.60 -7.69 -27.13
CA ARG A 147 2.74 -6.81 -26.86
C ARG A 147 3.60 -7.36 -25.72
N ASP A 148 4.78 -6.76 -25.51
CA ASP A 148 5.55 -7.00 -24.30
C ASP A 148 4.72 -6.59 -23.07
N ILE A 149 4.75 -7.41 -22.02
CA ILE A 149 3.90 -7.21 -20.84
C ILE A 149 4.16 -5.86 -20.17
N GLY A 150 5.40 -5.35 -20.21
CA GLY A 150 5.79 -4.08 -19.61
C GLY A 150 5.64 -2.86 -20.53
N ASP A 151 5.10 -3.01 -21.75
CA ASP A 151 4.96 -1.88 -22.68
C ASP A 151 4.06 -0.77 -22.08
N GLY A 152 4.55 0.47 -22.07
CA GLY A 152 3.87 1.61 -21.45
C GLY A 152 3.84 1.62 -19.91
N VAL A 153 4.46 0.66 -19.23
CA VAL A 153 4.60 0.67 -17.77
C VAL A 153 5.84 1.48 -17.38
N ILE A 154 5.64 2.53 -16.60
CA ILE A 154 6.73 3.38 -16.08
C ILE A 154 7.39 2.64 -14.92
N PRO A 155 8.71 2.37 -14.94
CA PRO A 155 9.36 1.64 -13.85
C PRO A 155 9.40 2.45 -12.56
N LEU A 156 9.36 1.75 -11.43
CA LEU A 156 9.60 2.37 -10.12
C LEU A 156 11.03 2.95 -10.03
N PRO A 157 11.20 4.06 -9.28
CA PRO A 157 12.52 4.54 -8.90
C PRO A 157 13.33 3.45 -8.19
N ALA A 158 14.66 3.51 -8.32
CA ALA A 158 15.54 2.61 -7.59
C ALA A 158 15.40 2.84 -6.07
N ASP A 159 15.56 1.76 -5.31
CA ASP A 159 15.61 1.82 -3.85
C ASP A 159 16.66 2.85 -3.39
N GLU A 160 16.37 3.50 -2.25
CA GLU A 160 17.32 4.39 -1.60
C GLU A 160 18.63 3.65 -1.30
N VAL A 161 19.76 4.35 -1.42
CA VAL A 161 21.11 3.75 -1.36
C VAL A 161 21.31 2.85 -0.13
N HIS A 162 20.80 3.27 1.03
CA HIS A 162 20.93 2.52 2.27
C HIS A 162 20.05 1.26 2.29
N VAL A 163 18.86 1.31 1.68
CA VAL A 163 17.98 0.14 1.50
C VAL A 163 18.61 -0.87 0.55
N ALA A 164 19.13 -0.41 -0.59
CA ALA A 164 19.82 -1.26 -1.56
C ALA A 164 21.08 -1.93 -0.97
N ALA A 165 21.88 -1.17 -0.22
CA ALA A 165 23.05 -1.69 0.49
C ALA A 165 22.65 -2.73 1.54
N GLY A 166 21.64 -2.44 2.36
CA GLY A 166 21.12 -3.36 3.36
C GLY A 166 20.61 -4.68 2.75
N ARG A 167 19.86 -4.61 1.64
CA ARG A 167 19.41 -5.81 0.90
C ARG A 167 20.58 -6.65 0.39
N THR A 168 21.63 -6.01 -0.11
CA THR A 168 22.83 -6.68 -0.61
C THR A 168 23.56 -7.42 0.52
N VAL A 169 23.77 -6.75 1.65
CA VAL A 169 24.39 -7.34 2.84
C VAL A 169 23.57 -8.52 3.37
N LEU A 170 22.24 -8.35 3.50
CA LEU A 170 21.35 -9.41 3.95
C LEU A 170 21.36 -10.62 3.01
N SER A 171 21.37 -10.39 1.70
CA SER A 171 21.40 -11.46 0.70
C SER A 171 22.72 -12.23 0.77
N ALA A 172 23.85 -11.53 0.89
CA ALA A 172 25.16 -12.15 1.09
C ALA A 172 25.22 -12.95 2.40
N PHE A 173 24.68 -12.40 3.49
CA PHE A 173 24.59 -13.11 4.78
C PHE A 173 23.73 -14.37 4.67
N LYS A 174 22.54 -14.30 4.05
CA LYS A 174 21.67 -15.47 3.82
C LYS A 174 22.37 -16.56 3.01
N GLN A 175 23.17 -16.17 2.00
CA GLN A 175 23.98 -17.12 1.23
C GLN A 175 25.10 -17.74 2.07
N LEU A 176 25.79 -16.96 2.89
CA LEU A 176 26.88 -17.43 3.76
C LEU A 176 26.40 -18.34 4.89
N VAL A 177 25.21 -18.10 5.45
CA VAL A 177 24.65 -18.85 6.57
C VAL A 177 23.83 -20.06 6.11
N GLY A 178 23.84 -20.39 4.81
CA GLY A 178 23.19 -21.60 4.30
C GLY A 178 21.65 -21.52 4.21
N GLY A 179 21.07 -20.32 4.31
CA GLY A 179 19.64 -20.07 4.03
C GLY A 179 19.28 -20.14 2.54
N GLY A 180 20.09 -20.83 1.74
CA GLY A 180 20.02 -20.96 0.28
C GLY A 180 19.66 -22.36 -0.20
N ASP A 181 19.09 -23.21 0.65
CA ASP A 181 18.58 -24.53 0.23
C ASP A 181 17.13 -24.41 -0.28
N LYS A 182 16.91 -24.68 -1.57
CA LYS A 182 15.62 -24.42 -2.26
C LYS A 182 14.47 -25.34 -1.78
N TRP A 183 14.78 -26.37 -0.98
CA TRP A 183 13.86 -27.44 -0.58
C TRP A 183 13.76 -27.65 0.94
N ARG A 184 14.46 -26.85 1.74
CA ARG A 184 14.38 -26.91 3.21
C ARG A 184 13.84 -25.59 3.74
N ALA A 185 12.62 -25.63 4.27
CA ALA A 185 12.08 -24.52 5.04
C ALA A 185 12.96 -24.31 6.29
N PRO A 186 13.39 -23.08 6.61
CA PRO A 186 13.84 -22.77 7.96
C PRO A 186 12.61 -22.85 8.86
N SER A 187 12.56 -23.87 9.71
CA SER A 187 11.62 -23.88 10.82
C SER A 187 12.18 -22.95 11.90
N LEU A 188 11.32 -22.12 12.49
CA LEU A 188 11.67 -21.26 13.63
C LEU A 188 12.11 -22.05 14.88
N VAL A 189 12.11 -23.39 14.83
CA VAL A 189 12.49 -24.28 15.95
C VAL A 189 14.01 -24.38 16.14
N ASP A 190 14.84 -23.94 15.19
CA ASP A 190 16.30 -24.06 15.32
C ASP A 190 16.98 -22.88 16.02
N PHE A 191 16.22 -21.85 16.42
CA PHE A 191 16.72 -20.77 17.25
C PHE A 191 15.77 -20.48 18.42
N VAL A 192 15.95 -21.31 19.46
CA VAL A 192 15.62 -21.05 20.88
C VAL A 192 14.21 -21.48 21.32
N TRP A 193 14.17 -22.70 21.90
CA TRP A 193 13.08 -23.45 22.58
C TRP A 193 12.02 -24.12 21.71
#